data_AF-A0A942ESH2-F1
#
_entry.id   AF-A0A942ESH2-F1
#
_cell.length_a   1.000
_cell.length_b   1.000
_cell.length_c   1.000
_cell.angle_alpha   90.00
_cell.angle_beta   90.00
_cell.angle_gamma   90.00
#
_symmetry.space_group_name_H-M   'P 1'
#
loop_
_entity.id
_entity.type
_entity.pdbx_description
1 polymer ?
#
loop_
_entity_poly.entity_id
_entity_poly.type
_entity_poly.pdbx_seq_one_letter_code
_entity_poly.pdbx_strand_id
1 'polypeptide(L)' 'MSEVYLGDLPLWSDEVAKQLLEDLCNQHNVPLDVFTDLVAIQRQYQDMTKARGIGDAISEVLSRMD' A
#
# COMPACT_ATOMS: atom_id res chain seq x y z
N MET A 1 -2.90 -4.95 13.73
CA MET A 1 -3.33 -4.70 12.35
C MET A 1 -3.38 -6.04 11.66
N SER A 2 -4.51 -6.38 11.01
CA SER A 2 -4.61 -7.61 10.21
C SER A 2 -3.55 -7.58 9.12
N GLU A 3 -2.62 -8.53 9.11
CA GLU A 3 -1.63 -8.70 8.05
C GLU A 3 -2.37 -8.85 6.72
N VAL A 4 -2.31 -7.81 5.89
CA VAL A 4 -2.93 -7.86 4.56
C VAL A 4 -2.01 -8.68 3.66
N TYR A 5 -2.48 -9.87 3.28
CA TYR A 5 -1.76 -10.72 2.34
C TYR A 5 -1.80 -10.10 0.94
N LEU A 6 -0.72 -9.40 0.58
CA LEU A 6 -0.51 -8.87 -0.78
C LEU A 6 0.15 -9.88 -1.72
N GLY A 7 0.59 -11.05 -1.23
CA GLY A 7 1.27 -12.07 -2.03
C GLY A 7 0.40 -12.74 -3.11
N ASP A 8 -0.89 -12.40 -3.20
CA ASP A 8 -1.81 -12.74 -4.30
C ASP A 8 -1.81 -11.69 -5.42
N LEU A 9 -1.26 -10.50 -5.17
CA LEU A 9 -1.16 -9.43 -6.17
C LEU A 9 0.07 -9.67 -7.07
N PRO A 10 -0.08 -9.54 -8.40
CA PRO A 10 1.03 -9.75 -9.34
C PRO A 10 2.28 -8.94 -9.03
N LEU A 11 2.13 -7.73 -8.50
CA LEU A 11 3.24 -6.85 -8.10
C LEU A 11 4.08 -7.39 -6.94
N TRP A 12 3.51 -8.23 -6.07
CA TRP A 12 4.19 -8.80 -4.90
C TRP A 12 4.55 -10.27 -5.10
N SER A 13 3.84 -11.02 -5.96
CA SER A 13 4.11 -12.44 -6.23
C SER A 13 5.26 -12.67 -7.21
N ASP A 14 5.52 -11.72 -8.12
CA ASP A 14 6.61 -11.80 -9.09
C ASP A 14 7.84 -11.03 -8.58
N GLU A 15 8.99 -11.71 -8.53
CA GLU A 15 10.22 -11.14 -7.97
C GLU A 15 10.74 -9.95 -8.79
N VAL A 16 10.55 -9.96 -10.12
CA VAL A 16 11.00 -8.86 -10.99
C VAL A 16 10.09 -7.64 -10.80
N ALA A 17 8.78 -7.84 -10.75
CA ALA A 17 7.81 -6.78 -10.50
C ALA A 17 8.01 -6.17 -9.11
N LYS A 18 8.27 -7.00 -8.09
CA LYS A 18 8.57 -6.53 -6.74
C LYS A 18 9.85 -5.69 -6.72
N GLN A 19 10.90 -6.14 -7.39
CA GLN A 19 12.15 -5.38 -7.47
C GLN A 19 11.98 -4.03 -8.16
N LEU A 20 11.17 -3.96 -9.22
CA LEU A 20 10.81 -2.71 -9.91
C LEU A 20 9.99 -1.77 -9.02
N LEU A 21 9.06 -2.32 -8.24
CA LEU A 21 8.30 -1.56 -7.25
C LEU A 21 9.23 -0.94 -6.20
N GLU A 22 10.17 -1.72 -5.67
CA GLU A 22 11.16 -1.24 -4.69
C GLU A 22 12.03 -0.11 -5.25
N ASP A 23 12.49 -0.24 -6.49
CA ASP A 23 13.27 0.81 -7.17
C ASP A 23 12.46 2.10 -7.36
N LEU A 24 11.20 1.97 -7.80
CA LEU A 24 10.30 3.12 -7.98
C LEU A 24 10.00 3.82 -6.65
N CYS A 25 9.72 3.05 -5.60
CA CYS A 25 9.54 3.55 -4.23
C CYS A 25 10.76 4.37 -3.79
N ASN A 26 11.97 3.83 -3.98
CA ASN A 26 13.21 4.52 -3.64
C ASN A 26 13.41 5.80 -4.46
N GLN A 27 13.13 5.76 -5.77
CA GLN A 27 13.23 6.92 -6.66
C GLN A 27 12.36 8.10 -6.21
N HIS A 28 11.20 7.81 -5.63
CA HIS A 28 10.24 8.82 -5.17
C HIS A 28 10.29 9.10 -3.67
N ASN A 29 11.26 8.53 -2.94
CA ASN A 29 11.35 8.61 -1.47
C ASN A 29 10.06 8.13 -0.76
N VAL A 30 9.43 7.09 -1.30
CA VAL A 30 8.26 6.44 -0.70
C VAL A 30 8.71 5.15 -0.02
N PRO A 31 8.65 5.04 1.31
CA PRO A 31 8.98 3.78 1.99
C PRO A 31 8.08 2.65 1.50
N LEU A 32 8.66 1.48 1.20
CA LEU A 32 7.91 0.32 0.70
C LEU A 32 6.80 -0.12 1.68
N ASP A 33 7.04 0.01 2.98
CA ASP A 33 6.09 -0.29 4.04
C ASP A 33 4.86 0.64 3.97
N VAL A 34 5.09 1.94 3.78
CA VAL A 34 4.02 2.94 3.58
C VAL A 34 3.19 2.60 2.34
N PHE A 35 3.83 2.27 1.21
CA PHE A 35 3.12 1.87 0.00
C PHE A 35 2.30 0.59 0.20
N THR A 36 2.85 -0.38 0.92
CA THR A 36 2.18 -1.63 1.28
C THR A 36 0.93 -1.37 2.14
N ASP A 37 1.03 -0.49 3.13
CA ASP A 37 -0.09 -0.06 3.97
C ASP A 37 -1.18 0.67 3.15
N LEU A 38 -0.79 1.52 2.19
CA LEU A 38 -1.76 2.18 1.31
C LEU A 38 -2.55 1.19 0.45
N VAL A 39 -1.87 0.19 -0.12
CA VAL A 39 -2.54 -0.86 -0.91
C VAL A 39 -3.42 -1.74 -0.03
N ALA A 40 -2.99 -2.01 1.20
CA ALA A 40 -3.78 -2.70 2.20
C ALA A 40 -5.08 -1.96 2.53
N ILE A 41 -5.01 -0.66 2.79
CA ILE A 41 -6.19 0.21 2.97
C ILE A 41 -7.07 0.13 1.72
N GLN A 42 -6.51 0.29 0.53
CA GLN A 42 -7.32 0.24 -0.69
C GLN A 42 -8.09 -1.08 -0.82
N ARG A 43 -7.46 -2.24 -0.55
CA ARG A 43 -8.16 -3.54 -0.55
C ARG A 43 -9.27 -3.62 0.49
N GLN A 44 -9.05 -3.11 1.70
CA GLN A 44 -10.07 -3.14 2.76
C GLN A 44 -11.32 -2.32 2.40
N TYR A 45 -11.16 -1.25 1.62
CA TYR A 45 -12.25 -0.36 1.24
C TYR A 45 -12.80 -0.61 -0.19
N GLN A 46 -12.23 -1.56 -0.95
CA GLN A 46 -12.64 -1.85 -2.34
C GLN A 46 -14.12 -2.25 -2.49
N ASP A 47 -14.66 -2.97 -1.51
CA ASP A 47 -16.06 -3.42 -1.50
C ASP A 47 -17.03 -2.43 -0.82
N MET A 48 -16.52 -1.28 -0.32
CA MET A 48 -17.34 -0.31 0.41
C MET A 48 -17.91 0.76 -0.53
N THR A 49 -19.23 0.74 -0.75
CA THR A 49 -19.95 1.75 -1.57
C THR A 49 -19.81 3.19 -1.07
N LYS A 50 -19.48 3.36 0.22
CA LYS A 50 -19.12 4.65 0.83
C LYS A 50 -17.89 4.42 1.70
N ALA A 51 -16.71 4.66 1.14
CA ALA A 51 -15.42 4.59 1.84
C ALA A 51 -15.24 5.73 2.85
N ARG A 52 -16.19 5.90 3.78
CA ARG A 52 -16.14 6.91 4.83
C ARG A 52 -15.02 6.52 5.79
N GLY A 53 -14.02 7.38 5.94
CA GLY A 53 -12.82 7.13 6.77
C GLY A 53 -11.58 6.64 6.01
N ILE A 54 -11.67 6.39 4.69
CA ILE A 54 -10.48 6.03 3.90
C ILE A 54 -9.47 7.18 3.85
N GLY A 55 -9.94 8.43 3.79
CA GLY A 55 -9.10 9.62 3.77
C GLY A 55 -8.28 9.76 5.06
N ASP A 56 -8.92 9.57 6.23
CA ASP A 56 -8.24 9.57 7.53
C ASP A 56 -7.20 8.44 7.61
N ALA A 57 -7.56 7.23 7.17
CA ALA A 57 -6.63 6.08 7.16
C ALA A 57 -5.43 6.31 6.24
N ILE A 58 -5.64 6.85 5.04
CA ILE A 58 -4.56 7.22 4.11
C ILE A 58 -3.68 8.31 4.74
N SER A 59 -4.30 9.34 5.33
CA SER A 59 -3.56 10.44 5.96
C SER A 59 -2.66 9.93 7.09
N GLU A 60 -3.14 9.02 7.93
CA GLU A 60 -2.36 8.43 9.03
C GLU A 60 -1.12 7.68 8.51
N VAL A 61 -1.26 6.90 7.44
CA VAL A 61 -0.14 6.17 6.82
C VAL A 61 0.86 7.12 6.18
N LEU A 62 0.38 8.16 5.48
CA LEU A 62 1.24 9.17 4.85
C LEU A 62 1.97 10.04 5.87
N SER A 63 1.44 10.23 7.08
CA SER A 63 2.15 10.95 8.16
C SER A 63 3.45 10.27 8.60
N ARG A 64 3.69 9.01 8.23
CA ARG A 64 4.97 8.33 8.49
C ARG A 64 6.09 8.72 7.51
N MET A 65 5.77 9.50 6.47
CA MET A 65 6.73 10.03 5.51
C MET A 65 7.30 11.40 5.91
N ASP A 66 6.77 12.03 6.97
CA ASP A 66 7.20 13.33 7.52
C ASP A 66 8.36 13.18 8.52
#